data_AF-A0A1E7I6J7-F1
#
_entry.id   AF-A0A1E7I6J7-F1
#
_cell.length_a   1.000
_cell.length_b   1.000
_cell.length_c   1.000
_cell.angle_alpha   90.00
_cell.angle_beta   90.00
_cell.angle_gamma   90.00
#
_symmetry.space_group_name_H-M   'P 1'
#
loop_
_entity.id
_entity.type
_entity.pdbx_description
1 polymer ?
#
loop_
_entity_poly.entity_id
_entity_poly.type
_entity_poly.pdbx_seq_one_letter_code
_entity_poly.pdbx_strand_id
1 'polypeptide(L)'
;MLSLFQNQTSLQIASSIIFPGILSIFVYNFFSARKLDWTSIPIEASFYGYINLIIVTTIKSSTVSEYIPDTLLALLIPTILGLIPILAIHIPWLKKIAPYPAQSAWNYAFATLKKNAFFCIVTLKDGTKVGGYMGNKSLVSGSFDEGDIYIQWEYKIDEDGCLGEVKTQSNGIVIVKSEISHISFIENK
;
A
#
# COMPACT_ATOMS: atom_id res chain seq x y z
N MET A 1 23.25 -42.20 5.11
CA MET A 1 22.15 -42.34 4.13
C MET A 1 20.80 -41.96 4.74
N LEU A 2 20.42 -42.50 5.91
CA LEU A 2 19.21 -42.10 6.67
C LEU A 2 19.14 -40.59 7.01
N SER A 3 20.27 -39.96 7.37
CA SER A 3 20.34 -38.52 7.66
C SER A 3 20.07 -37.63 6.44
N LEU A 4 20.39 -38.09 5.22
CA LEU A 4 20.13 -37.34 3.98
C LEU A 4 18.64 -37.40 3.60
N PHE A 5 17.98 -38.55 3.80
CA PHE A 5 16.54 -38.70 3.56
C PHE A 5 15.70 -37.89 4.55
N GLN A 6 16.09 -37.86 5.83
CA GLN A 6 15.40 -37.07 6.85
C GLN A 6 15.56 -35.55 6.63
N ASN A 7 16.66 -35.13 6.03
CA ASN A 7 16.88 -33.75 5.63
C ASN A 7 16.05 -33.37 4.38
N GLN A 8 15.82 -34.31 3.46
CA GLN A 8 14.98 -34.06 2.28
C GLN A 8 13.49 -33.93 2.64
N THR A 9 12.97 -34.76 3.55
CA THR A 9 11.56 -34.67 3.98
C THR A 9 11.30 -33.40 4.79
N SER A 10 12.21 -33.00 5.68
CA SER A 10 12.09 -31.74 6.42
C SER A 10 12.13 -30.52 5.50
N LEU A 11 13.01 -30.53 4.48
CA LEU A 11 13.06 -29.48 3.46
C LEU A 11 11.79 -29.42 2.61
N GLN A 12 11.22 -30.56 2.23
CA GLN A 12 9.95 -30.60 1.49
C GLN A 12 8.79 -30.03 2.30
N ILE A 13 8.68 -30.40 3.58
CA ILE A 13 7.66 -29.86 4.50
C ILE A 13 7.86 -28.35 4.68
N ALA A 14 9.10 -27.91 4.91
CA ALA A 14 9.41 -26.48 5.05
C ALA A 14 9.04 -25.69 3.79
N SER A 15 9.36 -26.20 2.60
CA SER A 15 9.00 -25.55 1.33
C SER A 15 7.48 -25.46 1.12
N SER A 16 6.75 -26.49 1.54
CA SER A 16 5.29 -26.57 1.45
C SER A 16 4.58 -25.60 2.40
N ILE A 17 5.26 -25.10 3.43
CA ILE A 17 4.75 -24.08 4.36
C ILE A 17 5.17 -22.69 3.92
N ILE A 18 6.47 -22.51 3.66
CA ILE A 18 7.07 -21.21 3.42
C ILE A 18 6.59 -20.63 2.09
N PHE A 19 6.55 -21.44 1.02
CA PHE A 19 6.21 -20.94 -0.31
C PHE A 19 4.77 -20.41 -0.41
N PRO A 20 3.72 -21.13 0.06
CA PRO A 20 2.36 -20.58 0.08
C PRO A 20 2.20 -19.36 0.99
N GLY A 21 2.95 -19.31 2.08
CA GLY A 21 2.99 -18.15 2.97
C GLY A 21 3.52 -16.89 2.27
N ILE A 22 4.67 -17.02 1.60
CA ILE A 22 5.27 -15.94 0.80
C ILE A 22 4.33 -15.53 -0.34
N LEU A 23 3.67 -16.48 -1.00
CA LEU A 23 2.71 -16.19 -2.07
C LEU A 23 1.51 -15.38 -1.55
N SER A 24 0.97 -15.73 -0.38
CA SER A 24 -0.11 -14.96 0.28
C SER A 24 0.31 -13.52 0.55
N ILE A 25 1.52 -13.32 1.08
CA ILE A 25 2.09 -11.99 1.35
C ILE A 25 2.29 -11.21 0.04
N PHE A 26 2.82 -11.87 -0.99
CA PHE A 26 3.03 -11.24 -2.29
C PHE A 26 1.72 -10.73 -2.88
N VAL A 27 0.66 -11.56 -2.88
CA VAL A 27 -0.67 -11.16 -3.35
C VAL A 27 -1.22 -10.01 -2.51
N TYR A 28 -1.13 -10.10 -1.18
CA TYR A 28 -1.60 -9.03 -0.30
C TYR A 28 -0.88 -7.71 -0.57
N ASN A 29 0.44 -7.71 -0.70
CA ASN A 29 1.22 -6.49 -0.93
C ASN A 29 1.03 -5.92 -2.33
N PHE A 30 0.87 -6.79 -3.35
CA PHE A 30 0.61 -6.35 -4.72
C PHE A 30 -0.66 -5.49 -4.79
N PHE A 31 -1.73 -5.93 -4.12
CA PHE A 31 -3.02 -5.21 -4.15
C PHE A 31 -3.13 -4.09 -3.10
N SER A 32 -2.48 -4.21 -1.96
CA SER A 32 -2.49 -3.16 -0.92
C SER A 32 -1.42 -2.09 -1.13
N ALA A 33 -0.52 -2.28 -2.10
CA ALA A 33 0.70 -1.51 -2.30
C ALA A 33 1.60 -1.40 -1.05
N ARG A 34 1.36 -2.20 0.01
CA ARG A 34 2.04 -2.11 1.30
C ARG A 34 3.56 -2.26 1.15
N LYS A 35 4.31 -1.40 1.84
CA LYS A 35 5.77 -1.55 1.99
C LYS A 35 6.07 -2.84 2.76
N LEU A 36 6.86 -3.71 2.13
CA LEU A 36 7.37 -4.92 2.73
C LEU A 36 8.35 -4.57 3.84
N ASP A 37 8.03 -4.97 5.08
CA ASP A 37 8.98 -4.97 6.17
C ASP A 37 9.66 -6.34 6.22
N TRP A 38 10.92 -6.40 5.79
CA TRP A 38 11.69 -7.65 5.72
C TRP A 38 11.83 -8.35 7.07
N THR A 39 11.69 -7.63 8.17
CA THR A 39 11.76 -8.22 9.51
C THR A 39 10.51 -9.02 9.86
N SER A 40 9.34 -8.65 9.32
CA SER A 40 8.06 -9.32 9.62
C SER A 40 7.75 -10.46 8.64
N ILE A 41 8.36 -10.48 7.45
CA ILE A 41 8.09 -11.48 6.40
C ILE A 41 8.18 -12.92 6.89
N PRO A 42 9.22 -13.36 7.63
CA PRO A 42 9.32 -14.76 8.04
C PRO A 42 8.17 -15.19 8.97
N ILE A 43 7.74 -14.29 9.86
CA ILE A 43 6.65 -14.53 10.80
C ILE A 43 5.32 -14.57 10.05
N GLU A 44 5.06 -13.58 9.20
CA GLU A 44 3.84 -13.51 8.37
C GLU A 44 3.76 -14.73 7.44
N ALA A 45 4.87 -15.14 6.82
CA ALA A 45 4.90 -16.26 5.87
C ALA A 45 4.62 -17.58 6.60
N SER A 46 5.17 -17.75 7.79
CA SER A 46 4.90 -18.91 8.63
C SER A 46 3.42 -18.98 9.03
N PHE A 47 2.82 -17.85 9.39
CA PHE A 47 1.41 -17.78 9.77
C PHE A 47 0.47 -18.14 8.60
N TYR A 48 0.62 -17.47 7.45
CA TYR A 48 -0.17 -17.77 6.25
C TYR A 48 0.08 -19.20 5.74
N GLY A 49 1.32 -19.66 5.80
CA GLY A 49 1.69 -21.03 5.43
C GLY A 49 1.01 -22.08 6.31
N TYR A 50 0.95 -21.85 7.63
CA TYR A 50 0.29 -22.74 8.57
C TYR A 50 -1.23 -22.81 8.35
N ILE A 51 -1.88 -21.66 8.14
CA ILE A 51 -3.31 -21.60 7.80
C ILE A 51 -3.57 -22.36 6.49
N ASN A 52 -2.73 -22.13 5.47
CA ASN A 52 -2.83 -22.83 4.19
C ASN A 52 -2.74 -24.35 4.37
N LEU A 53 -1.81 -24.85 5.20
CA LEU A 53 -1.73 -26.29 5.49
C LEU A 53 -3.02 -26.85 6.10
N ILE A 54 -3.59 -26.18 7.11
CA ILE A 54 -4.83 -26.63 7.76
C ILE A 54 -5.97 -26.74 6.75
N ILE A 55 -6.10 -25.74 5.86
CA ILE A 55 -7.16 -25.72 4.84
C ILE A 55 -6.93 -26.84 3.82
N VAL A 56 -5.71 -26.98 3.30
CA VAL A 56 -5.38 -28.03 2.32
C VAL A 56 -5.61 -29.42 2.90
N THR A 57 -5.17 -29.70 4.13
CA THR A 57 -5.36 -31.03 4.74
C THR A 57 -6.83 -31.33 5.03
N THR A 58 -7.61 -30.32 5.42
CA THR A 58 -9.07 -30.46 5.63
C THR A 58 -9.81 -30.71 4.32
N ILE A 59 -9.42 -30.05 3.23
CA ILE A 59 -10.01 -30.31 1.91
C ILE A 59 -9.58 -31.70 1.41
N LYS A 60 -8.32 -32.09 1.60
CA LYS A 60 -7.81 -33.41 1.22
C LYS A 60 -8.46 -34.56 1.98
N SER A 61 -8.86 -34.36 3.24
CA SER A 61 -9.59 -35.37 4.00
C SER A 61 -11.07 -35.47 3.62
N SER A 62 -11.58 -34.56 2.78
CA SER A 62 -12.93 -34.59 2.25
C SER A 62 -13.03 -35.33 0.91
N THR A 63 -14.23 -35.81 0.57
CA THR A 63 -14.54 -36.44 -0.73
C THR A 63 -14.39 -35.50 -1.93
N VAL A 64 -14.26 -34.19 -1.70
CA VAL A 64 -14.10 -33.17 -2.76
C VAL A 64 -12.69 -33.21 -3.38
N SER A 65 -11.71 -33.77 -2.66
CA SER A 65 -10.30 -33.79 -3.09
C SER A 65 -10.03 -34.58 -4.37
N GLU A 66 -10.89 -35.55 -4.71
CA GLU A 66 -10.75 -36.39 -5.90
C GLU A 66 -10.87 -35.59 -7.21
N TYR A 67 -11.51 -34.41 -7.16
CA TYR A 67 -11.80 -33.59 -8.34
C TYR A 67 -10.86 -32.39 -8.49
N ILE A 68 -10.01 -32.09 -7.50
CA ILE A 68 -9.19 -30.87 -7.48
C ILE A 68 -7.71 -31.24 -7.49
N PRO A 69 -6.95 -30.88 -8.55
CA PRO A 69 -5.52 -31.13 -8.60
C PRO A 69 -4.78 -30.46 -7.43
N ASP A 70 -3.81 -31.17 -6.85
CA ASP A 70 -2.98 -30.67 -5.75
C ASP A 70 -2.28 -29.34 -6.07
N THR A 71 -1.85 -29.16 -7.32
CA THR A 71 -1.23 -27.92 -7.81
C THR A 71 -2.18 -26.73 -7.78
N LEU A 72 -3.47 -26.98 -8.03
CA LEU A 72 -4.50 -25.95 -8.01
C LEU A 72 -4.80 -25.52 -6.57
N LEU A 73 -4.91 -26.47 -5.64
CA LEU A 73 -5.07 -26.16 -4.21
C LEU A 73 -3.88 -25.36 -3.68
N ALA A 74 -2.66 -25.74 -4.04
CA ALA A 74 -1.43 -25.08 -3.62
C ALA A 74 -1.30 -23.64 -4.14
N LEU A 75 -1.99 -23.27 -5.22
CA LEU A 75 -1.94 -21.91 -5.78
C LEU A 75 -3.16 -21.06 -5.39
N LEU A 76 -4.37 -21.62 -5.45
CA LEU A 76 -5.61 -20.88 -5.21
C LEU A 76 -5.76 -20.46 -3.74
N ILE A 77 -5.52 -21.38 -2.80
CA ILE A 77 -5.73 -21.10 -1.37
C ILE A 77 -4.84 -19.95 -0.87
N PRO A 78 -3.51 -19.94 -1.09
CA PRO A 78 -2.70 -18.80 -0.65
C PRO A 78 -3.05 -17.50 -1.37
N THR A 79 -3.46 -17.56 -2.63
CA THR A 79 -3.95 -16.38 -3.36
C THR A 79 -5.20 -15.81 -2.69
N ILE A 80 -6.17 -16.66 -2.35
CA ILE A 80 -7.40 -16.25 -1.65
C ILE A 80 -7.06 -15.69 -0.26
N LEU A 81 -6.18 -16.36 0.50
CA LEU A 81 -5.73 -15.90 1.81
C LEU A 81 -5.11 -14.50 1.74
N GLY A 82 -4.30 -14.22 0.72
CA GLY A 82 -3.73 -12.89 0.47
C GLY A 82 -4.78 -11.82 0.13
N LEU A 83 -5.93 -12.20 -0.43
CA LEU A 83 -7.03 -11.29 -0.77
C LEU A 83 -7.97 -10.99 0.41
N ILE A 84 -8.06 -11.88 1.41
CA ILE A 84 -8.97 -11.71 2.56
C ILE A 84 -8.80 -10.35 3.25
N PRO A 85 -7.58 -9.88 3.60
CA PRO A 85 -7.42 -8.59 4.26
C PRO A 85 -7.91 -7.41 3.40
N ILE A 86 -7.82 -7.51 2.07
CA ILE A 86 -8.29 -6.47 1.13
C ILE A 86 -9.82 -6.42 1.10
N LEU A 87 -10.46 -7.59 1.06
CA LEU A 87 -11.91 -7.71 1.13
C LEU A 87 -12.45 -7.23 2.49
N ALA A 88 -11.72 -7.49 3.57
CA ALA A 88 -12.11 -7.09 4.93
C ALA A 88 -12.26 -5.57 5.11
N ILE A 89 -11.52 -4.74 4.35
CA ILE A 89 -11.61 -3.27 4.42
C ILE A 89 -13.00 -2.76 3.98
N HIS A 90 -13.65 -3.49 3.06
CA HIS A 90 -14.96 -3.13 2.52
C HIS A 90 -16.12 -3.53 3.45
N ILE A 91 -15.83 -4.31 4.50
CA ILE A 91 -16.80 -4.82 5.44
C ILE A 91 -16.86 -3.86 6.66
N PRO A 92 -18.01 -3.20 6.95
CA PRO A 92 -18.09 -2.11 7.92
C PRO A 92 -17.62 -2.47 9.35
N TRP A 93 -17.90 -3.68 9.80
CA TRP A 93 -17.52 -4.15 11.14
C TRP A 93 -16.05 -4.59 11.22
N LEU A 94 -15.47 -5.06 10.11
CA LEU A 94 -14.05 -5.41 10.03
C LEU A 94 -13.16 -4.20 9.75
N LYS A 95 -13.68 -3.13 9.15
CA LYS A 95 -12.92 -1.90 8.85
C LYS A 95 -12.18 -1.30 10.06
N LYS A 96 -12.67 -1.54 11.28
CA LYS A 96 -12.05 -1.07 12.53
C LYS A 96 -10.83 -1.90 12.97
N ILE A 97 -10.75 -3.16 12.52
CA ILE A 97 -9.74 -4.15 12.94
C ILE A 97 -8.79 -4.47 11.78
N ALA A 98 -9.30 -4.43 10.55
CA ALA A 98 -8.53 -4.60 9.35
C ALA A 98 -7.51 -3.45 9.23
N PRO A 99 -6.21 -3.75 9.10
CA PRO A 99 -5.22 -2.73 8.85
C PRO A 99 -5.60 -2.03 7.55
N TYR A 100 -5.97 -0.76 7.64
CA TYR A 100 -6.26 0.03 6.45
C TYR A 100 -4.96 0.07 5.62
N PRO A 101 -4.98 -0.31 4.32
CA PRO A 101 -3.79 -0.38 3.49
C PRO A 101 -3.12 0.96 3.57
N ALA A 102 -1.87 0.93 4.03
CA ALA A 102 -1.23 2.01 4.74
C ALA A 102 -1.50 3.38 4.10
N GLN A 103 -2.51 4.07 4.62
CA GLN A 103 -2.74 5.45 4.27
C GLN A 103 -1.82 6.25 5.17
N SER A 104 -0.69 6.68 4.63
CA SER A 104 0.02 7.82 5.20
C SER A 104 -0.97 8.98 5.35
N ALA A 105 -0.78 9.85 6.34
CA ALA A 105 -1.59 11.07 6.46
C ALA A 105 -1.64 11.86 5.14
N TRP A 106 -0.54 11.78 4.39
CA TRP A 106 -0.41 12.20 3.00
C TRP A 106 -1.46 11.59 2.06
N ASN A 107 -1.51 10.25 1.97
CA ASN A 107 -2.48 9.53 1.15
C ASN A 107 -3.92 9.86 1.57
N TYR A 108 -4.20 9.96 2.87
CA TYR A 108 -5.53 10.32 3.36
C TYR A 108 -5.93 11.75 2.96
N ALA A 109 -5.05 12.73 3.17
CA ALA A 109 -5.31 14.13 2.83
C ALA A 109 -5.60 14.28 1.34
N PHE A 110 -4.72 13.75 0.48
CA PHE A 110 -4.88 13.87 -0.97
C PHE A 110 -5.98 13.00 -1.55
N ALA A 111 -6.28 11.82 -1.00
CA ALA A 111 -7.41 11.00 -1.45
C ALA A 111 -8.77 11.66 -1.15
N THR A 112 -8.86 12.37 -0.01
CA THR A 112 -10.08 13.11 0.36
C THR A 112 -10.25 14.35 -0.50
N LEU A 113 -9.16 15.08 -0.73
CA LEU A 113 -9.16 16.37 -1.44
C LEU A 113 -9.23 16.25 -2.96
N LYS A 114 -8.69 15.17 -3.56
CA LYS A 114 -8.68 14.94 -5.03
C LYS A 114 -10.07 14.97 -5.69
N LYS A 115 -11.16 14.88 -4.93
CA LYS A 115 -12.51 14.97 -5.49
C LYS A 115 -12.79 16.32 -6.16
N ASN A 116 -12.13 17.39 -5.71
CA ASN A 116 -12.24 18.73 -6.26
C ASN A 116 -10.85 19.30 -6.53
N ALA A 117 -10.73 20.26 -7.45
CA ALA A 117 -9.51 21.06 -7.53
C ALA A 117 -9.43 21.98 -6.31
N PHE A 118 -8.25 22.13 -5.72
CA PHE A 118 -8.06 22.89 -4.47
C PHE A 118 -6.80 23.74 -4.50
N PHE A 119 -6.77 24.74 -3.63
CA PHE A 119 -5.59 25.56 -3.39
C PHE A 119 -4.81 25.04 -2.19
N CYS A 120 -3.49 25.11 -2.26
CA CYS A 120 -2.61 24.76 -1.16
C CYS A 120 -1.43 25.72 -1.05
N ILE A 121 -0.87 25.78 0.16
CA ILE A 121 0.41 26.42 0.44
C ILE A 121 1.34 25.34 0.97
N VAL A 122 2.44 25.12 0.27
CA VAL A 122 3.49 24.18 0.68
C VAL A 122 4.60 24.97 1.35
N THR A 123 4.88 24.66 2.62
CA THR A 123 6.00 25.25 3.35
C THR A 123 7.17 24.27 3.31
N LEU A 124 8.30 24.73 2.81
CA LEU A 124 9.55 23.98 2.76
C LEU A 124 10.30 24.05 4.10
N LYS A 125 11.26 23.16 4.30
CA LYS A 125 12.08 23.09 5.52
C LYS A 125 12.94 24.33 5.76
N ASP A 126 13.33 25.03 4.69
CA ASP A 126 14.05 26.31 4.76
C ASP A 126 13.12 27.50 5.12
N GLY A 127 11.81 27.26 5.24
CA GLY A 127 10.79 28.28 5.50
C GLY A 127 10.22 28.93 4.24
N THR A 128 10.73 28.61 3.05
CA THR A 128 10.18 29.08 1.78
C THR A 128 8.75 28.55 1.62
N LYS A 129 7.83 29.42 1.19
CA LYS A 129 6.44 29.04 0.93
C LYS A 129 6.16 29.05 -0.56
N VAL A 130 5.45 28.03 -1.04
CA VAL A 130 5.01 27.89 -2.43
C VAL A 130 3.49 27.82 -2.47
N GLY A 131 2.86 28.80 -3.12
CA GLY A 131 1.42 28.84 -3.33
C GLY A 131 1.06 28.05 -4.58
N GLY A 132 0.04 27.20 -4.51
CA GLY A 132 -0.26 26.26 -5.58
C GLY A 132 -1.74 26.01 -5.81
N TYR A 133 -2.11 25.88 -7.08
CA TYR A 133 -3.39 25.29 -7.46
C TYR A 133 -3.20 23.84 -7.90
N MET A 134 -3.92 22.94 -7.23
CA MET A 134 -3.99 21.52 -7.50
C MET A 134 -5.18 21.22 -8.40
N GLY A 135 -4.95 21.32 -9.71
CA GLY A 135 -5.95 21.07 -10.75
C GLY A 135 -5.81 19.70 -11.41
N ASN A 136 -6.52 19.52 -12.53
CA ASN A 136 -6.54 18.24 -13.28
C ASN A 136 -5.18 17.81 -13.85
N LYS A 137 -4.22 18.74 -13.99
CA LYS A 137 -2.85 18.40 -14.44
C LYS A 137 -1.86 18.34 -13.27
N SER A 138 -2.29 18.44 -12.02
CA SER A 138 -1.42 18.26 -10.87
C SER A 138 -1.27 16.78 -10.52
N LEU A 139 -0.14 16.40 -9.93
CA LEU A 139 0.13 15.01 -9.54
C LEU A 139 0.65 14.98 -8.10
N VAL A 140 0.23 13.95 -7.36
CA VAL A 140 0.82 13.60 -6.06
C VAL A 140 1.30 12.18 -6.20
N SER A 141 2.58 11.93 -5.92
CA SER A 141 3.10 10.57 -5.94
C SER A 141 2.38 9.76 -4.87
N GLY A 142 1.84 8.62 -5.29
CA GLY A 142 1.15 7.67 -4.42
C GLY A 142 2.07 6.61 -3.82
N SER A 143 3.36 6.62 -4.19
CA SER A 143 4.32 5.67 -3.65
C SER A 143 4.68 6.02 -2.21
N PHE A 144 4.90 4.98 -1.39
CA PHE A 144 5.10 5.11 0.05
C PHE A 144 6.29 6.02 0.43
N ASP A 145 7.35 6.00 -0.39
CA ASP A 145 8.61 6.68 -0.08
C ASP A 145 8.81 8.00 -0.83
N GLU A 146 8.24 8.19 -2.03
CA GLU A 146 8.48 9.42 -2.80
C GLU A 146 7.59 10.56 -2.32
N GLY A 147 6.27 10.39 -2.32
CA GLY A 147 5.29 11.42 -1.92
C GLY A 147 5.57 12.83 -2.45
N ASP A 148 6.15 12.96 -3.64
CA ASP A 148 6.41 14.25 -4.27
C ASP A 148 5.10 14.88 -4.77
N ILE A 149 5.09 16.20 -4.92
CA ILE A 149 3.96 16.96 -5.46
C ILE A 149 4.38 17.70 -6.72
N TYR A 150 3.62 17.51 -7.79
CA TYR A 150 3.60 18.41 -8.93
C TYR A 150 2.38 19.32 -8.87
N ILE A 151 2.63 20.62 -8.81
CA ILE A 151 1.62 21.68 -8.78
C ILE A 151 1.57 22.34 -10.14
N GLN A 152 0.39 22.37 -10.77
CA GLN A 152 0.20 22.91 -12.11
C GLN A 152 0.39 24.43 -12.21
N TRP A 153 -0.17 25.21 -11.27
CA TRP A 153 -0.03 26.67 -11.27
C TRP A 153 0.55 27.15 -9.95
N GLU A 154 1.65 27.90 -10.07
CA GLU A 154 2.32 28.55 -8.96
C GLU A 154 1.75 29.96 -8.75
N TYR A 155 1.47 30.31 -7.51
CA TYR A 155 0.98 31.61 -7.09
C TYR A 155 2.04 32.29 -6.23
N LYS A 156 2.20 33.61 -6.41
CA LYS A 156 2.98 34.41 -5.46
C LYS A 156 2.25 34.42 -4.12
N ILE A 157 3.01 34.36 -3.03
CA ILE A 157 2.47 34.54 -1.68
C ILE A 157 2.78 35.97 -1.27
N ASP A 158 1.77 36.67 -0.76
CA ASP A 158 1.95 38.04 -0.23
C ASP A 158 2.58 38.04 1.17
N GLU A 159 2.82 39.23 1.72
CA GLU A 159 3.41 39.40 3.06
C GLU A 159 2.49 38.88 4.18
N ASP A 160 1.18 38.83 3.93
CA ASP A 160 0.15 38.35 4.87
C ASP A 160 -0.01 36.81 4.80
N GLY A 161 0.65 36.15 3.85
CA GLY A 161 0.59 34.70 3.65
C GLY A 161 -0.57 34.21 2.78
N CYS A 162 -1.25 35.11 2.07
CA CYS A 162 -2.33 34.80 1.15
C CYS A 162 -1.81 34.54 -0.28
N LEU A 163 -2.63 33.83 -1.07
CA LEU A 163 -2.33 33.58 -2.49
C LEU A 163 -2.63 34.85 -3.31
N GLY A 164 -1.58 35.42 -3.88
CA GLY A 164 -1.63 36.59 -4.76
C GLY A 164 -1.78 36.22 -6.24
N GLU A 165 -0.99 36.85 -7.10
CA GLU A 165 -1.07 36.63 -8.56
C GLU A 165 -0.45 35.30 -9.00
N VAL A 166 -1.03 34.71 -10.05
CA VAL A 166 -0.44 33.56 -10.76
C VAL A 166 0.90 33.96 -11.35
N LYS A 167 1.91 33.13 -11.16
CA LYS A 167 3.22 33.31 -11.80
C LYS A 167 3.08 32.98 -13.28
N THR A 168 3.02 34.01 -14.12
CA THR A 168 2.68 33.96 -15.57
C THR A 168 3.72 33.25 -16.45
N GLN A 169 4.81 32.73 -15.90
CA GLN A 169 5.87 31.99 -16.60
C GLN A 169 6.25 30.68 -15.89
N SER A 170 5.26 29.96 -15.35
CA SER A 170 5.49 28.67 -14.70
C SER A 170 4.78 27.56 -15.47
N ASN A 171 5.53 26.54 -15.87
CA ASN A 171 4.98 25.27 -16.37
C ASN A 171 4.59 24.34 -15.21
N GLY A 172 4.43 24.88 -14.00
CA GLY A 172 4.27 24.12 -12.77
C GLY A 172 5.58 23.92 -12.02
N ILE A 173 5.48 23.34 -10.84
CA ILE A 173 6.60 23.09 -9.94
C ILE A 173 6.50 21.68 -9.36
N VAL A 174 7.64 20.99 -9.31
CA VAL A 174 7.79 19.73 -8.57
C VAL A 174 8.45 20.04 -7.23
N ILE A 175 7.84 19.58 -6.15
CA ILE A 175 8.34 19.72 -4.78
C ILE A 175 8.59 18.31 -4.24
N VAL A 176 9.84 18.06 -3.87
CA VAL A 176 10.28 16.77 -3.33
C VAL A 176 9.82 16.64 -1.88
N LYS A 177 9.24 15.51 -1.48
CA LYS A 177 8.73 15.28 -0.11
C LYS A 177 9.76 15.55 0.98
N SER A 178 11.03 15.24 0.71
CA SER A 178 12.12 15.45 1.67
C SER A 178 12.31 16.93 2.04
N GLU A 179 11.90 17.85 1.18
CA GLU A 179 12.00 19.30 1.42
C GLU A 179 10.74 19.88 2.05
N ILE A 180 9.64 19.14 2.07
CA ILE A 180 8.36 19.63 2.60
C ILE A 180 8.39 19.56 4.13
N SER A 181 8.09 20.69 4.76
CA SER A 181 7.80 20.75 6.20
C SER A 181 6.34 20.38 6.47
N HIS A 182 5.41 21.09 5.84
CA HIS A 182 3.98 20.88 5.98
C HIS A 182 3.21 21.49 4.80
N ILE A 183 1.93 21.10 4.67
CA ILE A 183 1.04 21.59 3.61
C ILE A 183 -0.24 22.10 4.26
N SER A 184 -0.60 23.33 3.93
CA SER A 184 -1.86 23.96 4.33
C SER A 184 -2.82 23.93 3.15
N PHE A 185 -4.01 23.35 3.35
CA PHE A 185 -5.06 23.30 2.34
C PHE A 185 -6.03 24.45 2.55
N ILE A 186 -6.41 25.13 1.47
CA ILE A 186 -7.34 26.26 1.50
C ILE A 186 -8.69 25.78 0.97
N GLU A 187 -9.72 25.93 1.79
CA GLU A 187 -11.09 25.61 1.43
C GLU A 187 -11.67 26.73 0.56
N ASN A 188 -12.13 26.39 -0.64
CA ASN A 188 -12.85 27.32 -1.50
C ASN A 188 -14.30 27.37 -0.98
N LYS A 189 -14.62 28.40 -0.17
CA LYS A 189 -16.00 28.67 0.26
C LYS A 189 -16.78 29.44 -0.80
#